data_AF-A0A352J0D7-F1
#
_entry.id   AF-A0A352J0D7-F1
#
_cell.length_a   1.000
_cell.length_b   1.000
_cell.length_c   1.000
_cell.angle_alpha   90.00
_cell.angle_beta   90.00
_cell.angle_gamma   90.00
#
_symmetry.space_group_name_H-M   'P 1'
#
loop_
_entity.id
_entity.type
_entity.pdbx_description
1 polymer ?
#
loop_
_entity_poly.entity_id
_entity_poly.type
_entity_poly.pdbx_seq_one_letter_code
_entity_poly.pdbx_strand_id
1 'polypeptide(L)'
;VCHIKLEDLGEPTTVAMHPSCSARREMGVAEVGPKLLGQLKNVNLVEQIRPEECCGFGGTFAVRHPEISSAMVSEKVDALVDTGTR
;
A
#
# COMPACT_ATOMS: atom_id res chain seq x y z
N VAL A 1 5.27 15.99 7.92
CA VAL A 1 5.59 14.79 8.71
C VAL A 1 7.03 14.37 8.46
N CYS A 2 7.40 13.97 7.25
CA CYS A 2 8.80 13.73 6.91
C CYS A 2 9.36 14.89 6.07
N HIS A 3 10.35 15.61 6.59
CA HIS A 3 11.03 16.73 5.92
C HIS A 3 12.39 16.28 5.39
N ILE A 4 12.40 15.20 4.62
CA ILE A 4 13.60 14.60 4.05
C ILE A 4 13.58 14.74 2.53
N LYS A 5 14.76 14.85 1.94
CA LYS A 5 14.97 14.79 0.50
C LYS A 5 15.67 13.48 0.17
N LEU A 6 15.02 12.64 -0.62
CA LEU A 6 15.58 11.37 -1.03
C LEU A 6 16.40 11.52 -2.31
N GLU A 7 17.50 10.78 -2.37
CA GLU A 7 18.26 10.55 -3.60
C GLU A 7 18.01 9.11 -4.03
N ASP A 8 17.65 8.93 -5.30
CA ASP A 8 17.36 7.63 -5.87
C ASP A 8 18.64 6.98 -6.40
N LEU A 9 18.98 5.84 -5.82
CA LEU A 9 20.16 5.03 -6.16
C LEU A 9 19.77 3.64 -6.69
N GLY A 10 18.46 3.37 -6.84
CA GLY A 10 17.94 2.06 -7.23
C GLY A 10 17.82 1.91 -8.75
N GLU A 11 17.57 0.68 -9.19
CA GLU A 11 17.20 0.39 -10.58
C GLU A 11 15.72 0.75 -10.83
N PRO A 12 15.32 1.00 -12.10
CA PRO A 12 13.92 1.24 -12.46
C PRO A 12 12.98 0.14 -11.96
N THR A 13 11.96 0.51 -11.20
CA THR A 13 10.99 -0.42 -10.63
C THR A 13 9.58 0.17 -10.59
N THR A 14 8.57 -0.69 -10.67
CA THR A 14 7.15 -0.31 -10.55
C THR A 14 6.60 -0.83 -9.24
N VAL A 15 6.04 0.07 -8.42
CA VAL A 15 5.61 -0.22 -7.06
C VAL A 15 4.16 0.22 -6.88
N ALA A 16 3.34 -0.60 -6.24
CA ALA A 16 2.05 -0.19 -5.69
C ALA A 16 2.14 -0.17 -4.17
N MET A 17 1.72 0.94 -3.56
CA MET A 17 1.75 1.08 -2.11
C MET A 17 0.40 0.71 -1.50
N HIS A 18 0.42 -0.16 -0.48
CA HIS A 18 -0.72 -0.42 0.39
C HIS A 18 -0.56 0.33 1.72
N PRO A 19 -1.19 1.51 1.90
CA PRO A 19 -1.23 2.17 3.21
C PRO A 19 -2.21 1.46 4.14
N SER A 20 -1.84 1.36 5.43
CA SER A 20 -2.68 0.72 6.44
C SER A 20 -3.98 1.49 6.71
N CYS A 21 -5.00 0.79 7.22
CA CYS A 21 -6.26 1.42 7.61
C CYS A 21 -6.07 2.50 8.68
N SER A 22 -5.20 2.28 9.68
CA SER A 22 -4.88 3.28 10.70
C SER A 22 -4.19 4.51 10.11
N ALA A 23 -3.30 4.34 9.11
CA ALA A 23 -2.68 5.46 8.42
C ALA A 23 -3.72 6.33 7.68
N ARG A 24 -4.74 5.70 7.07
CA ARG A 24 -5.84 6.41 6.39
C ARG A 24 -6.83 7.05 7.37
N ARG A 25 -7.33 6.27 8.34
CA ARG A 25 -8.54 6.61 9.11
C ARG A 25 -8.27 7.29 10.44
N GLU A 26 -7.15 6.98 11.09
CA GLU A 26 -6.86 7.44 12.45
C GLU A 26 -5.77 8.51 12.45
N MET A 27 -4.68 8.25 11.73
CA MET A 27 -3.49 9.11 11.76
C MET A 27 -3.51 10.20 10.69
N GLY A 28 -4.30 10.05 9.61
CA GLY A 28 -4.34 11.02 8.51
C GLY A 28 -3.02 11.15 7.74
N VAL A 29 -2.21 10.08 7.69
CA VAL A 29 -0.86 10.07 7.09
C VAL A 29 -0.73 9.16 5.87
N ALA A 30 -1.83 8.65 5.33
CA ALA A 30 -1.79 7.73 4.17
C ALA A 30 -1.05 8.29 2.96
N GLU A 31 -1.13 9.61 2.74
CA GLU A 31 -0.47 10.30 1.63
C GLU A 31 1.04 10.51 1.83
N VAL A 32 1.57 10.27 3.04
CA VAL A 32 2.99 10.52 3.33
C VAL A 32 3.88 9.55 2.56
N GLY A 33 3.54 8.25 2.56
CA GLY A 33 4.31 7.24 1.84
C GLY A 33 4.35 7.45 0.32
N PRO A 34 3.20 7.61 -0.36
CA PRO A 34 3.15 7.92 -1.79
C PRO A 34 3.98 9.16 -2.15
N LYS A 35 3.91 10.22 -1.33
CA LYS A 35 4.71 11.44 -1.55
C LYS A 35 6.20 11.23 -1.37
N LEU A 36 6.62 10.34 -0.46
CA LEU A 36 8.03 9.98 -0.32
C LEU A 36 8.52 9.15 -1.50
N LEU A 37 7.76 8.15 -1.92
CA LEU A 37 8.07 7.33 -3.10
C LEU A 37 8.11 8.17 -4.38
N GLY A 38 7.23 9.17 -4.51
CA GLY A 38 7.24 10.10 -5.65
C GLY A 38 8.48 11.00 -5.75
N GLN A 39 9.37 11.02 -4.75
CA GLN A 39 10.68 11.69 -4.87
C GLN A 39 11.71 10.86 -5.65
N LEU A 40 11.48 9.54 -5.77
CA LEU A 40 12.39 8.59 -6.39
C LEU A 40 12.14 8.55 -7.90
N LYS A 41 13.16 8.88 -8.69
CA LYS A 41 13.05 9.04 -10.15
C LYS A 41 12.88 7.72 -10.90
N ASN A 42 13.38 6.64 -10.32
CA ASN A 42 13.38 5.30 -10.89
C ASN A 42 12.18 4.48 -10.39
N VAL A 43 11.37 5.03 -9.47
CA VAL A 43 10.13 4.40 -9.00
C VAL A 43 8.95 4.91 -9.80
N ASN A 44 8.31 4.01 -10.54
CA ASN A 44 6.98 4.22 -11.10
C ASN A 44 5.94 3.79 -10.07
N LEU A 45 5.38 4.74 -9.34
CA LEU A 45 4.31 4.47 -8.37
C LEU A 45 2.97 4.34 -9.10
N VAL A 46 2.33 3.18 -8.98
CA VAL A 46 1.01 2.91 -9.55
C VAL A 46 -0.03 2.67 -8.45
N GLU A 47 -1.29 2.92 -8.79
CA GLU A 47 -2.41 2.75 -7.87
C GLU A 47 -3.31 1.61 -8.37
N GLN A 48 -3.64 0.69 -7.45
CA GLN A 48 -4.58 -0.40 -7.72
C GLN A 48 -6.03 0.08 -7.67
N ILE A 49 -6.94 -0.68 -8.28
CA ILE A 49 -8.33 -0.26 -8.53
C ILE A 49 -9.14 0.08 -7.27
N ARG A 50 -8.80 -0.46 -6.09
CA ARG A 50 -9.53 -0.24 -4.83
C ARG A 50 -8.60 0.18 -3.68
N PRO A 51 -7.95 1.35 -3.77
CA PRO A 51 -6.83 1.73 -2.89
C PRO A 51 -7.22 1.88 -1.41
N GLU A 52 -8.50 2.15 -1.13
CA GLU A 52 -9.04 2.39 0.22
C GLU A 52 -9.60 1.13 0.91
N GLU A 53 -9.74 0.03 0.17
CA GLU A 53 -10.29 -1.21 0.71
C GLU A 53 -9.38 -1.80 1.81
N CYS A 54 -9.99 -2.36 2.85
CA CYS A 54 -9.26 -2.99 3.94
C CYS A 54 -8.65 -4.31 3.45
N CYS A 55 -7.41 -4.63 3.85
CA CYS A 55 -6.81 -5.93 3.55
C CYS A 55 -7.34 -7.09 4.41
N GLY A 56 -8.17 -6.81 5.43
CA GLY A 56 -8.73 -7.82 6.32
C GLY A 56 -7.79 -8.32 7.43
N PHE A 57 -6.51 -7.97 7.41
CA PHE A 57 -5.52 -8.52 8.35
C PHE A 57 -5.31 -7.69 9.65
N GLY A 58 -6.30 -6.88 10.03
CA GLY A 58 -6.21 -5.99 11.19
C GLY A 58 -6.73 -6.61 12.50
N GLY A 59 -5.88 -6.73 13.51
CA GLY A 59 -6.29 -7.02 14.89
C GLY A 59 -7.01 -8.36 15.09
N THR A 60 -8.00 -8.39 15.98
CA THR A 60 -8.72 -9.64 16.33
C THR A 60 -9.65 -10.15 15.24
N PHE A 61 -9.98 -9.33 14.23
CA PHE A 61 -10.81 -9.75 13.10
C PHE A 61 -10.17 -10.90 12.33
N ALA A 62 -8.87 -10.80 12.04
CA ALA A 62 -8.10 -11.84 11.36
C ALA A 62 -8.10 -13.19 12.11
N VAL A 63 -8.09 -13.14 13.44
CA VAL A 63 -8.10 -14.33 14.30
C VAL A 63 -9.51 -14.94 14.42
N ARG A 64 -10.54 -14.10 14.52
CA ARG A 64 -11.93 -14.54 14.68
C ARG A 64 -12.57 -15.01 13.38
N HIS A 65 -12.13 -14.45 12.25
CA HIS A 65 -12.67 -14.72 10.92
C HIS A 65 -11.54 -14.97 9.91
N PRO A 66 -10.78 -16.07 10.07
CA PRO A 66 -9.61 -16.35 9.23
C PRO A 66 -9.97 -16.52 7.75
N GLU A 67 -11.07 -17.21 7.44
CA GLU A 67 -11.51 -17.44 6.05
C GLU A 67 -11.88 -16.14 5.33
N ILE A 68 -12.62 -15.26 6.02
CA ILE A 68 -13.01 -13.95 5.46
C ILE A 68 -11.78 -13.08 5.27
N SER A 69 -10.88 -13.06 6.25
CA SER A 69 -9.66 -12.26 6.18
C SER A 69 -8.73 -12.75 5.08
N SER A 70 -8.67 -14.07 4.86
CA SER A 70 -7.91 -14.65 3.76
C SER A 70 -8.49 -14.26 2.40
N ALA A 71 -9.81 -14.30 2.24
CA ALA A 71 -10.45 -13.85 0.99
C ALA A 71 -10.16 -12.36 0.71
N MET A 72 -10.30 -11.51 1.73
CA MET A 72 -10.03 -10.07 1.61
C MET A 72 -8.57 -9.76 1.22
N VAL A 73 -7.60 -10.43 1.84
CA VAL A 73 -6.19 -10.21 1.50
C VAL A 73 -5.85 -10.75 0.11
N SER A 74 -6.44 -11.89 -0.29
CA SER A 74 -6.27 -12.43 -1.64
C SER A 74 -6.76 -11.45 -2.70
N GLU A 75 -8.00 -10.95 -2.60
CA GLU A 75 -8.52 -9.95 -3.54
C GLU A 75 -7.69 -8.67 -3.57
N LYS A 76 -7.13 -8.28 -2.42
CA LYS A 76 -6.25 -7.11 -2.32
C LYS A 76 -4.92 -7.32 -3.04
N VAL A 77 -4.32 -8.50 -2.88
CA VAL A 77 -3.08 -8.87 -3.57
C VAL A 77 -3.32 -8.98 -5.06
N ASP A 78 -4.41 -9.62 -5.50
CA ASP A 78 -4.76 -9.72 -6.92
C ASP A 78 -4.87 -8.33 -7.55
N ALA A 79 -5.56 -7.40 -6.90
CA ALA A 79 -5.68 -6.03 -7.37
C ALA A 79 -4.34 -5.28 -7.45
N LEU A 80 -3.39 -5.57 -6.56
CA LEU A 80 -2.02 -5.04 -6.64
C LEU A 80 -1.26 -5.66 -7.82
N VAL A 81 -1.32 -6.98 -7.97
CA VAL A 81 -0.67 -7.70 -9.08
C VAL A 81 -1.19 -7.22 -10.44
N ASP A 82 -2.49 -6.96 -10.57
CA ASP A 82 -3.11 -6.44 -11.80
C ASP A 82 -2.54 -5.08 -12.25
N THR A 83 -1.90 -4.33 -11.35
CA THR A 83 -1.20 -3.08 -11.73
C THR A 83 0.15 -3.31 -12.41
N GLY A 84 0.59 -4.58 -12.54
CA GLY A 84 1.88 -4.94 -13.12
C GLY A 84 3.07 -4.70 -12.18
N THR A 85 2.81 -4.49 -10.89
CA THR A 85 3.85 -4.28 -9.88
C THR A 85 4.52 -5.57 -9.48
N ARG A 86 5.78 -5.46 -9.07
CA ARG A 86 6.60 -6.58 -8.63
C ARG A 86 6.80 -6.60 -7.13
#